data_AF-A0A975CTK9-F1
#
_entry.id   AF-A0A975CTK9-F1
#
_cell.length_a   1.000
_cell.length_b   1.000
_cell.length_c   1.000
_cell.angle_alpha   90.00
_cell.angle_beta   90.00
_cell.angle_gamma   90.00
#
_symmetry.space_group_name_H-M   'P 1'
#
loop_
_entity.id
_entity.type
_entity.pdbx_description
1 polymer ?
#
loop_
_entity_poly.entity_id
_entity_poly.type
_entity_poly.pdbx_seq_one_letter_code
_entity_poly.pdbx_strand_id
1 'polypeptide(L)'
;MPDTGTLKGLRREMTREMFEELAALQCEVPEILGYVGTTAEKLEKWCRKTYRHPLDEMLRMIRQDGLVAIRRASFDQLKKSATVITQQYNRFLPQAGAEDRSQADSAIRAFTAMMNPSGDTVRELFE
;
A
#
# COMPACT_ATOMS: atom_id res chain seq x y z
N MET A 1 10.02 -3.58 -33.07
CA MET A 1 9.43 -3.50 -31.73
C MET A 1 10.54 -3.06 -30.78
N PRO A 2 10.40 -1.96 -30.02
CA PRO A 2 11.46 -1.55 -29.12
C PRO A 2 11.44 -2.46 -27.89
N ASP A 3 12.50 -3.25 -27.77
CA ASP A 3 13.01 -3.97 -26.59
C ASP A 3 12.17 -3.78 -25.32
N THR A 4 11.28 -4.74 -25.04
CA THR A 4 10.55 -4.85 -23.78
C THR A 4 11.57 -4.78 -22.66
N GLY A 5 11.44 -3.77 -21.79
CA GLY A 5 12.40 -3.46 -20.72
C GLY A 5 12.42 -4.54 -19.64
N THR A 6 12.81 -5.77 -19.98
CA THR A 6 12.90 -6.91 -19.09
C THR A 6 14.36 -7.07 -18.68
N LEU A 7 14.60 -7.15 -17.37
CA LEU A 7 15.93 -7.42 -16.84
C LEU A 7 16.10 -8.96 -16.78
N LYS A 8 17.01 -9.50 -17.60
CA LYS A 8 17.27 -10.95 -17.74
C LYS A 8 18.49 -11.38 -16.91
N GLY A 9 18.58 -12.68 -16.59
CA GLY A 9 19.70 -13.26 -15.83
C GLY A 9 19.59 -13.09 -14.31
N LEU A 10 18.36 -13.07 -13.82
CA LEU A 10 17.98 -12.87 -12.41
C LEU A 10 17.30 -14.12 -11.88
N ARG A 11 17.21 -14.26 -10.55
CA ARG A 11 16.45 -15.37 -9.95
C ARG A 11 14.99 -15.33 -10.42
N ARG A 12 14.44 -14.12 -10.61
CA ARG A 12 13.15 -13.86 -11.25
C ARG A 12 13.35 -12.81 -12.33
N GLU A 13 12.80 -13.05 -13.52
CA GLU A 13 12.80 -12.03 -14.56
C GLU A 13 12.01 -10.80 -14.09
N MET A 14 12.60 -9.62 -14.20
CA MET A 14 11.94 -8.39 -13.80
C MET A 14 11.30 -7.72 -15.00
N THR A 15 9.96 -7.70 -15.02
CA THR A 15 9.15 -6.92 -15.94
C THR A 15 8.78 -5.56 -15.32
N ARG A 16 8.23 -4.66 -16.15
CA ARG A 16 7.77 -3.34 -15.69
C ARG A 16 6.63 -3.46 -14.70
N GLU A 17 5.67 -4.31 -15.03
CA GLU A 17 4.47 -4.55 -14.25
C GLU A 17 4.84 -5.09 -12.86
N MET A 18 5.77 -6.05 -12.80
CA MET A 18 6.23 -6.60 -11.52
C MET A 18 6.95 -5.54 -10.67
N PHE A 19 7.76 -4.67 -11.28
CA PHE A 19 8.42 -3.58 -10.56
C PHE A 19 7.39 -2.57 -10.00
N GLU A 20 6.41 -2.19 -10.82
CA GLU A 20 5.35 -1.27 -10.44
C GLU A 20 4.46 -1.83 -9.32
N GLU A 21 4.11 -3.12 -9.37
CA GLU A 21 3.38 -3.79 -8.30
C GLU A 21 4.18 -3.78 -6.99
N LEU A 22 5.45 -4.19 -6.99
CA LEU A 22 6.28 -4.19 -5.79
C LEU A 22 6.44 -2.77 -5.20
N ALA A 23 6.63 -1.78 -6.06
CA ALA A 23 6.72 -0.38 -5.64
C ALA A 23 5.39 0.14 -5.07
N ALA A 24 4.25 -0.24 -5.67
CA ALA A 24 2.92 0.12 -5.17
C ALA A 24 2.61 -0.53 -3.81
N LEU A 25 3.11 -1.76 -3.58
CA LEU A 25 3.09 -2.46 -2.29
C LEU A 25 3.98 -1.83 -1.21
N GLN A 26 4.67 -0.73 -1.52
CA GLN A 26 5.61 -0.04 -0.61
C GLN A 26 6.84 -0.87 -0.26
N CYS A 27 7.24 -1.84 -1.10
CA CYS A 27 8.47 -2.58 -0.85
C CYS A 27 9.70 -1.66 -0.86
N GLU A 28 10.59 -1.87 0.11
CA GLU A 28 11.87 -1.21 0.20
C GLU A 28 12.88 -1.78 -0.79
N VAL A 29 13.89 -0.97 -1.15
CA VAL A 29 14.90 -1.36 -2.14
C VAL A 29 15.55 -2.71 -1.79
N PRO A 30 15.98 -3.00 -0.54
CA PRO A 30 16.54 -4.30 -0.18
C PRO A 30 15.58 -5.48 -0.42
N GLU A 31 14.28 -5.27 -0.22
CA GLU A 31 13.25 -6.29 -0.42
C GLU A 31 13.08 -6.60 -1.92
N ILE A 32 13.05 -5.56 -2.76
CA ILE A 32 13.01 -5.71 -4.22
C ILE A 32 14.26 -6.43 -4.71
N LEU A 33 15.44 -6.06 -4.21
CA LEU A 33 16.71 -6.73 -4.56
C LEU A 33 16.71 -8.20 -4.16
N GLY A 34 16.24 -8.53 -2.96
CA GLY A 34 16.13 -9.91 -2.48
C GLY A 34 15.12 -10.74 -3.26
N TYR A 35 13.98 -10.15 -3.60
CA TYR A 35 12.91 -10.82 -4.34
C TYR A 35 13.32 -11.16 -5.78
N VAL A 36 13.95 -10.19 -6.45
CA VAL A 36 14.40 -10.34 -7.85
C VAL A 36 15.72 -11.10 -7.94
N GLY A 37 16.57 -11.00 -6.90
CA GLY A 37 17.92 -11.55 -6.89
C GLY A 37 18.90 -10.73 -7.73
N THR A 38 18.86 -9.39 -7.59
CA THR A 38 19.72 -8.45 -8.33
C THR A 38 20.55 -7.58 -7.39
N THR A 39 21.45 -6.76 -7.96
CA THR A 39 22.19 -5.71 -7.24
C THR A 39 21.55 -4.34 -7.50
N ALA A 40 21.74 -3.40 -6.56
CA ALA A 40 21.26 -2.03 -6.68
C ALA A 40 21.70 -1.36 -7.99
N GLU A 41 22.97 -1.55 -8.40
CA GLU A 41 23.50 -0.99 -9.65
C GLU A 41 22.77 -1.48 -10.90
N LYS A 42 22.45 -2.78 -10.95
CA LYS A 42 21.71 -3.38 -12.08
C LYS A 42 20.27 -2.85 -12.12
N LEU A 43 19.64 -2.74 -10.95
CA LEU A 43 18.29 -2.21 -10.81
C LEU A 43 18.23 -0.73 -11.23
N GLU A 44 19.18 0.09 -10.79
CA GLU A 44 19.31 1.50 -11.16
C GLU A 44 19.49 1.68 -12.67
N LYS A 45 20.43 0.93 -13.28
CA LYS A 45 20.69 0.98 -14.72
C LYS A 45 19.47 0.58 -15.53
N TRP A 46 18.75 -0.44 -15.07
CA TRP A 46 17.51 -0.85 -15.71
C TRP A 46 16.41 0.18 -15.57
N CYS A 47 16.22 0.76 -14.38
CA CYS A 47 15.21 1.80 -14.15
C CYS A 47 15.43 2.99 -15.10
N ARG A 48 16.69 3.45 -15.23
CA ARG A 48 17.06 4.52 -16.18
C ARG A 48 16.84 4.13 -17.64
N LYS A 49 17.14 2.89 -18.03
CA LYS A 49 16.87 2.40 -19.41
C LYS A 49 15.36 2.35 -19.68
N THR A 50 14.58 1.94 -18.70
CA THR A 50 13.15 1.61 -18.84
C THR A 50 12.26 2.83 -18.72
N TYR A 51 12.50 3.68 -17.73
CA TYR A 51 11.67 4.83 -17.36
C TYR A 51 12.34 6.19 -17.62
N ARG A 52 13.64 6.22 -17.92
CA ARG A 52 14.44 7.47 -18.06
C ARG A 52 14.52 8.32 -16.78
N HIS A 53 14.13 7.76 -15.65
CA HIS A 53 14.21 8.34 -14.31
C HIS A 53 15.17 7.52 -13.43
N PRO A 54 15.78 8.13 -12.40
CA PRO A 54 16.50 7.41 -11.36
C PRO A 54 15.55 6.56 -10.51
N LEU A 55 16.07 5.50 -9.88
CA LEU A 55 15.26 4.52 -9.16
C LEU A 55 14.49 5.13 -7.99
N ASP A 56 15.13 6.03 -7.25
CA ASP A 56 14.57 6.71 -6.08
C ASP A 56 13.35 7.59 -6.45
N GLU A 57 13.48 8.38 -7.52
CA GLU A 57 12.39 9.20 -8.03
C GLU A 57 11.23 8.32 -8.50
N MET A 58 11.53 7.26 -9.26
CA MET A 58 10.49 6.37 -9.79
C MET A 58 9.76 5.63 -8.66
N LEU A 59 10.48 5.11 -7.67
CA LEU A 59 9.89 4.48 -6.49
C LEU A 59 9.02 5.46 -5.72
N ARG A 60 9.47 6.70 -5.53
CA ARG A 60 8.69 7.72 -4.82
C ARG A 60 7.37 8.03 -5.54
N MET A 61 7.40 8.15 -6.86
CA MET A 61 6.20 8.40 -7.67
C MET A 61 5.20 7.24 -7.55
N ILE A 62 5.64 6.00 -7.81
CA ILE A 62 4.75 4.83 -7.77
C ILE A 62 4.22 4.59 -6.36
N ARG A 63 5.04 4.79 -5.32
CA ARG A 63 4.61 4.65 -3.92
C ARG A 63 3.49 5.62 -3.56
N GLN A 64 3.53 6.85 -4.05
CA GLN A 64 2.44 7.82 -3.82
C GLN A 64 1.12 7.33 -4.41
N ASP A 65 1.14 6.77 -5.62
CA ASP A 65 -0.05 6.16 -6.24
C ASP A 65 -0.52 4.93 -5.46
N GLY A 66 0.41 4.08 -5.01
CA GLY A 66 0.12 2.93 -4.15
C GLY A 66 -0.56 3.33 -2.83
N LEU A 67 -0.10 4.41 -2.18
CA LEU A 67 -0.74 4.95 -0.97
C LEU A 67 -2.17 5.42 -1.22
N VAL A 68 -2.46 6.00 -2.39
CA VAL A 68 -3.82 6.37 -2.76
C VAL A 68 -4.69 5.12 -2.93
N ALA A 69 -4.16 4.07 -3.56
CA ALA A 69 -4.86 2.80 -3.71
C ALA A 69 -5.16 2.14 -2.36
N ILE A 70 -4.18 2.12 -1.45
CA ILE A 70 -4.35 1.63 -0.07
C ILE A 70 -5.44 2.44 0.64
N ARG A 71 -5.38 3.78 0.60
CA ARG A 71 -6.38 4.65 1.24
C ARG A 71 -7.79 4.41 0.70
N ARG A 72 -7.95 4.21 -0.62
CA ARG A 72 -9.24 3.86 -1.23
C ARG A 72 -9.75 2.51 -0.72
N ALA A 73 -8.88 1.49 -0.71
CA ALA A 73 -9.22 0.17 -0.21
C ALA A 73 -9.62 0.21 1.28
N SER A 74 -8.88 0.96 2.11
CA SER A 74 -9.21 1.18 3.51
C SER A 74 -10.57 1.87 3.67
N PHE A 75 -10.88 2.90 2.88
CA PHE A 75 -12.17 3.59 2.94
C PHE A 75 -13.33 2.67 2.54
N ASP A 76 -13.14 1.83 1.52
CA ASP A 76 -14.17 0.86 1.11
C ASP A 76 -14.36 -0.26 2.14
N GLN A 77 -13.29 -0.71 2.81
CA GLN A 77 -13.43 -1.64 3.93
C GLN A 77 -14.16 -1.00 5.12
N LEU A 78 -13.86 0.26 5.44
CA LEU A 78 -14.58 0.99 6.49
C LEU A 78 -16.07 1.15 6.16
N LYS A 79 -16.43 1.48 4.91
CA LYS A 79 -17.84 1.51 4.48
C LYS A 79 -18.53 0.16 4.66
N LYS A 80 -17.86 -0.93 4.27
CA LYS A 80 -18.40 -2.30 4.43
C LYS A 80 -18.59 -2.64 5.91
N SER A 81 -17.58 -2.35 6.74
CA SER A 81 -17.65 -2.55 8.19
C SER A 81 -18.77 -1.73 8.82
N ALA A 82 -18.87 -0.43 8.51
CA ALA A 82 -19.95 0.45 9.00
C ALA A 82 -21.34 -0.04 8.55
N THR A 83 -21.46 -0.56 7.33
CA THR A 83 -22.70 -1.17 6.84
C THR A 83 -23.04 -2.43 7.63
N VAL A 84 -22.05 -3.30 7.88
CA VAL A 84 -22.24 -4.52 8.68
C VAL A 84 -22.60 -4.19 10.13
N ILE A 85 -21.91 -3.23 10.76
CA ILE A 85 -22.19 -2.75 12.11
C ILE A 85 -23.60 -2.16 12.18
N THR A 86 -24.01 -1.33 11.22
CA THR A 86 -25.35 -0.75 11.14
C THR A 86 -26.43 -1.81 10.95
N GLN A 87 -26.17 -2.81 10.09
CA GLN A 87 -27.10 -3.93 9.85
C GLN A 87 -27.26 -4.80 11.08
N GLN A 88 -26.15 -5.12 11.77
CA GLN A 88 -26.19 -5.87 13.03
C GLN A 88 -26.90 -5.06 14.13
N TYR A 89 -26.59 -3.77 14.27
CA TYR A 89 -27.24 -2.90 15.24
C TYR A 89 -28.75 -2.79 15.01
N ASN A 90 -29.19 -2.53 13.77
CA ASN A 90 -30.62 -2.48 13.43
C ASN A 90 -31.31 -3.85 13.62
N ARG A 91 -30.57 -4.95 13.49
CA ARG A 91 -31.09 -6.31 13.70
C ARG A 91 -31.22 -6.67 15.19
N PHE A 92 -30.31 -6.22 16.03
CA PHE A 92 -30.24 -6.62 17.45
C PHE A 92 -30.78 -5.58 18.43
N LEU A 93 -30.80 -4.30 18.07
CA LEU A 93 -31.27 -3.18 18.92
C LEU A 93 -32.07 -2.15 18.09
N PRO A 94 -33.27 -2.49 17.59
CA PRO A 94 -34.07 -1.58 16.76
C PRO A 94 -34.56 -0.31 17.49
N GLN A 95 -34.41 -0.22 18.83
CA GLN A 95 -34.91 0.90 19.65
C GLN A 95 -33.80 1.69 20.37
N ALA A 96 -32.52 1.34 20.21
CA ALA A 96 -31.44 2.03 20.89
C ALA A 96 -31.16 3.40 20.21
N GLY A 97 -31.34 4.47 20.99
CA GLY A 97 -31.44 5.86 20.56
C GLY A 97 -30.16 6.45 19.95
N ALA A 98 -30.28 7.68 19.42
CA ALA A 98 -29.29 8.35 18.59
C ALA A 98 -27.89 8.56 19.24
N GLU A 99 -27.77 8.48 20.56
CA GLU A 99 -26.51 8.72 21.30
C GLU A 99 -25.47 7.60 21.11
N ASP A 100 -25.91 6.34 20.99
CA ASP A 100 -25.01 5.19 20.81
C ASP A 100 -24.34 5.17 19.42
N ARG A 101 -24.99 5.77 18.42
CA ARG A 101 -24.43 5.91 17.06
C ARG A 101 -23.22 6.86 17.02
N SER A 102 -23.25 7.92 17.84
CA SER A 102 -22.14 8.88 17.94
C SER A 102 -20.88 8.26 18.56
N GLN A 103 -21.03 7.34 19.52
CA GLN A 103 -19.90 6.63 20.13
C GLN A 103 -19.29 5.58 19.18
N ALA A 104 -20.12 4.88 18.40
CA ALA A 104 -19.63 3.96 17.37
C ALA A 104 -18.82 4.69 16.28
N ASP A 105 -19.30 5.86 15.83
CA ASP A 105 -18.58 6.68 14.85
C ASP A 105 -17.25 7.22 15.40
N SER A 106 -17.18 7.58 16.70
CA SER A 106 -15.92 8.01 17.30
C SER A 106 -14.92 6.85 17.42
N ALA A 107 -15.38 5.65 17.74
CA ALA A 107 -14.55 4.45 17.80
C ALA A 107 -13.97 4.07 16.42
N ILE A 108 -14.79 4.16 15.36
CA ILE A 108 -14.33 3.91 13.97
C ILE A 108 -13.27 4.95 13.55
N ARG A 109 -13.47 6.22 13.91
CA ARG A 109 -12.49 7.29 13.63
C ARG A 109 -11.17 7.08 14.39
N ALA A 110 -11.22 6.70 15.66
CA ALA A 110 -10.04 6.41 16.46
C ALA A 110 -9.25 5.20 15.90
N PHE A 111 -9.96 4.14 15.49
CA PHE A 111 -9.35 2.97 14.86
C PHE A 111 -8.70 3.32 13.51
N THR A 112 -9.37 4.16 12.70
CA THR A 112 -8.82 4.64 11.42
C THR A 112 -7.55 5.49 11.61
N ALA A 113 -7.48 6.26 12.69
CA ALA A 113 -6.28 7.04 13.04
C ALA A 113 -5.11 6.14 13.49
N MET A 114 -5.39 5.07 14.25
CA MET A 114 -4.36 4.08 14.64
C MET A 114 -3.82 3.27 13.45
N MET A 115 -4.67 2.98 12.46
CA MET A 115 -4.30 2.22 11.25
C MET A 115 -3.50 3.04 10.22
N ASN A 116 -3.31 4.34 10.46
CA ASN A 116 -2.48 5.20 9.62
C ASN A 116 -1.30 5.75 10.44
N PRO A 117 -0.41 4.88 10.96
CA PRO A 117 0.73 5.35 11.72
C PRO A 117 1.60 6.22 10.83
N SER A 118 1.90 7.45 11.28
CA SER A 118 3.03 8.22 10.79
C SER A 118 4.30 7.36 10.83
N GLY A 119 5.19 7.54 9.86
CA GLY A 119 6.35 6.66 9.62
C GLY A 119 7.22 6.38 10.86
N ASP A 120 7.22 7.27 11.85
CA ASP A 120 7.92 7.10 13.12
C ASP A 120 7.34 5.96 13.98
N THR A 121 6.02 5.78 14.00
CA THR A 121 5.33 4.71 14.77
C THR A 121 5.58 3.32 14.20
N VAL A 122 5.82 3.21 12.89
CA VAL A 122 6.17 1.94 12.25
C VAL A 122 7.60 1.54 12.63
N ARG A 123 8.49 2.50 12.84
CA ARG A 123 9.88 2.27 13.22
C ARG A 123 10.02 1.75 14.66
N GLU A 124 9.24 2.29 15.59
CA GLU A 124 9.22 1.83 17.00
C GLU A 124 8.65 0.42 17.19
N LEU A 125 7.85 -0.09 16.25
CA LEU A 125 7.29 -1.45 16.35
C LEU A 125 8.23 -2.55 15.87
N PHE A 126 9.34 -2.20 15.21
CA PHE A 126 10.32 -3.13 14.64
C PHE A 126 11.75 -2.96 15.20
N GLU A 127 11.92 -2.18 16.28
CA GLU A 127 13.12 -2.15 17.15
C GLU A 127 12.87 -2.93 18.45
#